data_AF-A0A1I0HVV2-F1
#
_entry.id   AF-A0A1I0HVV2-F1
#
_cell.length_a   1.000
_cell.length_b   1.000
_cell.length_c   1.000
_cell.angle_alpha   90.00
_cell.angle_beta   90.00
_cell.angle_gamma   90.00
#
_symmetry.space_group_name_H-M   'P 1'
#
loop_
_entity.id
_entity.type
_entity.pdbx_description
1 polymer ?
#
loop_
_entity_poly.entity_id
_entity_poly.type
_entity_poly.pdbx_seq_one_letter_code
_entity_poly.pdbx_strand_id
1 'polypeptide(L)' 'MIRTSTIVLVVGVGLLFVPIPPVATILGAIVILVGAALRIITDH' A
#
# COMPACT_ATOMS: atom_id res chain seq x y z
N MET A 1 4.97 -3.64 26.83
CA MET A 1 4.63 -4.47 25.66
C MET A 1 4.42 -3.54 24.49
N ILE A 2 5.32 -3.56 23.50
CA ILE A 2 5.11 -2.78 22.28
C ILE A 2 4.03 -3.50 21.48
N ARG A 3 2.88 -2.84 21.27
CA ARG A 3 1.81 -3.42 20.46
C ARG A 3 2.28 -3.47 19.01
N THR A 4 2.01 -4.56 18.31
CA THR A 4 2.32 -4.70 16.89
C THR A 4 1.75 -3.53 16.07
N SER A 5 0.60 -2.99 16.47
CA SER A 5 0.02 -1.78 15.88
C SER A 5 0.92 -0.55 15.98
N THR A 6 1.64 -0.37 17.09
CA THR A 6 2.61 0.71 17.26
C THR A 6 3.78 0.55 16.29
N ILE A 7 4.27 -0.67 16.09
CA ILE A 7 5.36 -0.96 15.15
C ILE A 7 4.92 -0.66 13.71
N VAL A 8 3.72 -1.10 13.33
CA VAL A 8 3.16 -0.86 12.00
C VAL A 8 2.96 0.63 11.75
N LEU A 9 2.47 1.39 12.74
CA LEU A 9 2.30 2.85 12.63
C LEU A 9 3.65 3.56 12.45
N VAL A 10 4.66 3.20 13.24
CA VAL A 10 6.00 3.79 13.15
C VAL A 10 6.66 3.47 11.80
N VAL A 11 6.55 2.23 11.33
CA VAL A 11 7.05 1.83 10.00
C VAL A 11 6.29 2.58 8.91
N GLY A 12 4.95 2.65 8.99
CA GLY A 12 4.13 3.36 8.02
C GLY A 12 4.46 4.85 7.92
N VAL A 13 4.62 5.53 9.06
CA VAL A 13 5.05 6.94 9.10
C VAL A 13 6.47 7.12 8.58
N GLY A 14 7.40 6.22 8.93
CA GLY A 14 8.77 6.26 8.42
C GLY A 14 8.86 6.11 6.89
N LEU A 15 8.00 5.25 6.32
CA LEU A 15 7.92 5.05 4.87
C LEU A 15 7.38 6.28 4.12
N LEU A 16 6.67 7.21 4.77
CA LEU A 16 6.24 8.46 4.13
C LEU A 16 7.42 9.37 3.75
N PHE A 17 8.54 9.24 4.45
CA PHE A 17 9.76 10.01 4.20
C PHE A 17 10.70 9.31 3.22
N VAL A 18 10.38 8.09 2.79
CA VAL A 18 11.11 7.44 1.72
C VAL A 18 10.58 8.02 0.41
N PRO A 19 11.37 8.79 -0.35
CA PRO A 19 10.97 9.20 -1.69
C PRO A 19 10.76 7.94 -2.52
N ILE A 20 9.50 7.59 -2.73
CA ILE A 20 9.13 6.44 -3.54
C ILE A 20 9.53 6.78 -4.98
N PRO A 21 10.37 5.96 -5.65
CA PRO A 21 10.69 6.16 -7.05
C PRO A 21 9.39 6.32 -7.86
N PRO A 22 9.30 7.25 -8.82
CA PRO A 22 8.07 7.48 -9.59
C PRO A 22 7.47 6.18 -10.17
N VAL A 23 8.35 5.25 -10.56
CA VAL A 23 7.99 3.91 -11.04
C VAL A 23 7.21 3.12 -10.00
N ALA A 24 7.63 3.11 -8.73
CA ALA A 24 6.95 2.36 -7.67
C ALA A 24 5.57 2.93 -7.33
N THR A 25 5.39 4.25 -7.39
CA THR A 25 4.06 4.88 -7.23
C THR A 25 3.12 4.49 -8.37
N ILE A 26 3.60 4.52 -9.61
CA ILE A 26 2.81 4.13 -10.79
C ILE A 26 2.44 2.65 -10.72
N LEU A 27 3.40 1.78 -10.40
CA LEU A 27 3.14 0.35 -10.22
C LEU A 27 2.14 0.10 -9.08
N GLY A 28 2.28 0.81 -7.95
CA GLY A 28 1.33 0.73 -6.84
C GLY A 28 -0.10 1.11 -7.27
N ALA A 29 -0.25 2.20 -8.02
CA ALA A 29 -1.54 2.62 -8.56
C ALA A 29 -2.13 1.57 -9.53
N ILE A 30 -1.32 1.00 -10.42
CA ILE A 30 -1.74 -0.07 -11.33
C ILE A 30 -2.22 -1.29 -10.55
N VAL A 31 -1.46 -1.73 -9.55
CA VAL A 31 -1.83 -2.89 -8.71
C VAL A 31 -3.15 -2.65 -7.97
N ILE A 32 -3.37 -1.45 -7.42
CA ILE A 32 -4.64 -1.07 -6.78
C ILE A 32 -5.80 -1.15 -7.79
N LEU A 33 -5.64 -0.57 -8.98
CA LEU A 33 -6.67 -0.58 -10.03
C LEU A 33 -6.98 -2.01 -10.50
N VAL A 34 -5.96 -2.84 -10.70
CA VAL A 34 -6.13 -4.26 -11.07
C VAL A 34 -6.86 -5.02 -9.97
N GLY A 35 -6.47 -4.83 -8.70
CA GLY A 35 -7.15 -5.47 -7.56
C GLY A 35 -8.61 -5.06 -7.46
N ALA A 36 -8.92 -3.77 -7.67
CA ALA A 36 -10.28 -3.27 -7.71
C ALA A 36 -11.09 -3.87 -8.87
N ALA A 37 -10.49 -3.95 -10.07
CA ALA A 37 -11.14 -4.56 -11.24
C ALA A 37 -11.41 -6.06 -11.05
N LEU A 38 -10.44 -6.81 -10.52
CA LEU A 38 -10.62 -8.23 -10.21
C LEU A 38 -11.71 -8.44 -9.17
N ARG A 39 -11.75 -7.61 -8.13
CA ARG A 39 -12.80 -7.66 -7.11
C ARG A 39 -14.18 -7.45 -7.71
N ILE A 40 -14.32 -6.45 -8.59
CA ILE A 40 -15.56 -6.19 -9.33
C ILE A 40 -15.93 -7.46 -10.11
N ILE A 41 -15.07 -7.96 -11.00
CA ILE A 41 -15.36 -9.12 -11.86
C ILE A 41 -15.69 -10.40 -11.07
N THR A 42 -15.04 -10.62 -9.91
CA THR A 42 -15.13 -11.89 -9.16
C THR A 42 -16.23 -11.87 -8.08
N ASP A 43 -16.49 -10.71 -7.47
CA ASP A 43 -17.52 -10.55 -6.44
C ASP A 43 -18.89 -10.12 -7.03
N HIS A 44 -19.07 -10.29 -8.35
CA HIS A 44 -20.37 -10.17 -9.05
C HIS A 44 -21.22 -11.44 -8.94
#